data_AF-A0A2E2BEE4-F1
#
_entry.id   AF-A0A2E2BEE4-F1
#
_cell.length_a   1.000
_cell.length_b   1.000
_cell.length_c   1.000
_cell.angle_alpha   90.00
_cell.angle_beta   90.00
_cell.angle_gamma   90.00
#
_symmetry.space_group_name_H-M   'P 1'
#
loop_
_entity.id
_entity.type
_entity.pdbx_description
1 polymer ?
#
loop_
_entity_poly.entity_id
_entity_poly.type
_entity_poly.pdbx_seq_one_letter_code
_entity_poly.pdbx_strand_id
1 'polypeptide(L)'
;MLIIILFINLNLFSYTLQEIYDDANSYEEYDKYLVLSQNNIYTGGLGLYDGNTYINCNGAIIDLQEGNGIWIYADENNAANLDIEECIITNSLYYGLSYSGESTGSINNCNLINTNFGVKLFDNSNLIINNSIFASNNSMGISIYTENPILNISYSLFWENEDNHLENCPG
;
A
#
# COMPACT_ATOMS: atom_id res chain seq x y z
N MET A 1 34.56 42.04 7.62
CA MET A 1 33.15 41.64 7.43
C MET A 1 33.15 40.11 7.40
N LEU A 2 32.78 39.48 8.51
CA LEU A 2 32.82 38.03 8.67
C LEU A 2 31.51 37.45 8.12
N ILE A 3 31.56 36.71 7.02
CA ILE A 3 30.41 35.99 6.49
C ILE A 3 30.34 34.66 7.24
N ILE A 4 29.35 34.52 8.13
CA ILE A 4 29.01 33.26 8.79
C ILE A 4 28.10 32.50 7.83
N ILE A 5 28.61 31.42 7.23
CA ILE A 5 27.81 30.48 6.44
C ILE A 5 27.19 29.49 7.43
N LEU A 6 25.89 29.63 7.67
CA LEU A 6 25.11 28.70 8.47
C LEU A 6 24.83 27.45 7.63
N PHE A 7 25.59 26.37 7.84
CA PHE A 7 25.24 25.05 7.31
C PHE A 7 24.06 24.52 8.12
N ILE A 8 22.85 24.68 7.58
CA ILE A 8 21.67 23.97 8.08
C ILE A 8 21.83 22.51 7.65
N ASN A 9 22.25 21.65 8.58
CA ASN A 9 22.11 20.20 8.42
C ASN A 9 20.62 19.87 8.51
N LEU A 10 19.87 20.07 7.43
CA LEU A 10 18.58 19.43 7.25
C LEU A 10 18.87 17.94 7.08
N ASN A 11 18.72 17.20 8.17
CA ASN A 11 18.63 15.75 8.12
C ASN A 11 17.36 15.37 7.36
N LEU A 12 17.44 15.38 6.03
CA LEU A 12 16.45 14.82 5.10
C LEU A 12 16.61 13.29 5.11
N PHE A 13 16.54 12.66 6.28
CA PHE A 13 16.51 11.21 6.33
C PHE A 13 15.10 10.77 5.90
N SER A 14 15.03 10.17 4.71
CA SER A 14 13.88 9.38 4.31
C SER A 14 13.86 8.13 5.19
N TYR A 15 12.80 7.95 5.96
CA TYR A 15 12.57 6.70 6.68
C TYR A 15 12.07 5.66 5.71
N THR A 16 12.59 4.45 5.76
CA THR A 16 12.00 3.36 4.99
C THR A 16 10.72 2.89 5.66
N LEU A 17 9.76 2.40 4.87
CA LEU A 17 8.56 1.78 5.44
C LEU A 17 8.91 0.55 6.29
N GLN A 18 9.94 -0.20 5.90
CA GLN A 18 10.45 -1.34 6.65
C GLN A 18 10.97 -0.95 8.05
N GLU A 19 11.75 0.14 8.18
CA GLU A 19 12.23 0.60 9.49
C GLU A 19 11.07 0.92 10.44
N ILE A 20 10.02 1.58 9.92
CA ILE A 20 8.83 1.89 10.73
C ILE A 20 8.09 0.61 11.13
N TYR A 21 7.98 -0.36 10.23
CA TYR A 21 7.38 -1.66 10.52
C TYR A 21 8.16 -2.43 11.59
N ASP A 22 9.48 -2.45 11.48
CA ASP A 22 10.36 -3.16 12.41
C ASP A 22 10.24 -2.57 13.83
N ASP A 23 10.17 -1.24 13.93
CA ASP A 23 10.03 -0.50 15.19
C ASP A 23 8.59 -0.44 15.73
N ALA A 24 7.59 -0.82 14.93
CA ALA A 24 6.19 -0.76 15.34
C ALA A 24 5.87 -1.76 16.46
N ASN A 25 5.08 -1.30 17.42
CA ASN A 25 4.53 -2.10 18.50
C ASN A 25 3.15 -2.64 18.11
N SER A 26 2.68 -3.64 18.85
CA SER A 26 1.29 -4.08 18.78
C SER A 26 0.35 -3.09 19.45
N TYR A 27 -0.89 -3.02 18.96
CA TYR A 27 -1.98 -2.26 19.55
C TYR A 27 -3.32 -2.88 19.15
N GLU A 28 -4.22 -3.05 20.12
CA GLU A 28 -5.50 -3.75 19.95
C GLU A 28 -5.32 -5.14 19.30
N GLU A 29 -6.02 -5.46 18.21
CA GLU A 29 -5.90 -6.73 17.47
C GLU A 29 -4.71 -6.81 16.50
N TYR A 30 -3.95 -5.72 16.34
CA TYR A 30 -2.85 -5.65 15.40
C TYR A 30 -1.52 -5.98 16.07
N ASP A 31 -0.79 -6.92 15.47
CA ASP A 31 0.57 -7.27 15.86
C ASP A 31 1.55 -6.13 15.54
N LYS A 32 1.26 -5.39 14.47
CA LYS A 32 2.04 -4.23 14.01
C LYS A 32 1.11 -3.05 13.73
N TYR A 33 1.20 -2.01 14.55
CA TYR A 33 0.39 -0.80 14.44
C TYR A 33 1.26 0.41 14.09
N LEU A 34 1.23 0.82 12.82
CA LEU A 34 2.05 1.88 12.27
C LEU A 34 1.23 3.18 12.15
N VAL A 35 1.73 4.25 12.76
CA VAL A 35 1.20 5.61 12.54
C VAL A 35 2.31 6.45 11.92
N LEU A 36 2.14 6.80 10.66
CA LEU A 36 3.08 7.65 9.95
C LEU A 36 2.82 9.13 10.25
N SER A 37 3.87 9.93 10.08
CA SER A 37 3.77 11.37 10.28
C SER A 37 3.35 12.05 8.98
N GLN A 38 2.32 12.90 9.07
CA GLN A 38 1.83 13.70 7.95
C GLN A 38 2.95 14.50 7.29
N ASN A 39 2.87 14.69 5.96
CA ASN A 39 3.82 15.42 5.12
C ASN A 39 5.23 14.82 5.05
N ASN A 40 5.43 13.58 5.54
CA ASN A 40 6.65 12.83 5.31
C ASN A 40 6.51 11.91 4.09
N ILE A 41 7.67 11.61 3.50
CA ILE A 41 7.81 10.58 2.47
C ILE A 41 8.53 9.40 3.12
N TYR A 42 7.93 8.23 3.01
CA TYR A 42 8.50 6.96 3.41
C TYR A 42 8.86 6.17 2.17
N THR A 43 10.04 5.56 2.16
CA THR A 43 10.58 4.91 0.96
C THR A 43 10.58 3.39 1.05
N GLY A 44 10.40 2.74 -0.09
CA GLY A 44 10.47 1.29 -0.21
C GLY A 44 9.16 0.57 0.11
N GLY A 45 9.11 -0.71 -0.25
CA GLY A 45 7.96 -1.59 -0.02
C GLY A 45 8.02 -2.35 1.30
N LEU A 46 7.02 -3.20 1.52
CA LEU A 46 6.89 -4.05 2.71
C LEU A 46 6.28 -5.40 2.32
N GLY A 47 6.78 -6.48 2.92
CA GLY A 47 6.29 -7.84 2.69
C GLY A 47 5.72 -8.45 3.95
N LEU A 48 4.48 -8.93 3.87
CA LEU A 48 3.73 -9.50 4.99
C LEU A 48 3.36 -10.95 4.69
N TYR A 49 3.83 -11.87 5.53
CA TYR A 49 3.60 -13.32 5.40
C TYR A 49 2.82 -13.93 6.58
N ASP A 50 2.61 -13.16 7.65
CA ASP A 50 1.91 -13.58 8.86
C ASP A 50 1.51 -12.36 9.69
N GLY A 51 0.47 -12.51 10.52
CA GLY A 51 0.01 -11.53 11.49
C GLY A 51 -0.92 -10.44 10.95
N ASN A 52 -1.41 -9.61 11.87
CA ASN A 52 -2.30 -8.50 11.61
C ASN A 52 -1.52 -7.18 11.62
N THR A 53 -1.49 -6.49 10.48
CA THR A 53 -0.80 -5.20 10.34
C THR A 53 -1.80 -4.09 10.06
N TYR A 54 -1.66 -2.98 10.77
CA TYR A 54 -2.37 -1.73 10.51
C TYR A 54 -1.40 -0.62 10.15
N ILE A 55 -1.71 0.14 9.10
CA ILE A 55 -0.93 1.30 8.67
C ILE A 55 -1.87 2.50 8.50
N ASN A 56 -1.77 3.46 9.41
CA ASN A 56 -2.36 4.79 9.23
C ASN A 56 -1.26 5.74 8.75
N CYS A 57 -1.40 6.23 7.51
CA CYS A 57 -0.42 7.15 6.96
C CYS A 57 -0.60 8.60 7.40
N ASN A 58 -1.77 8.98 7.91
CA ASN A 58 -2.11 10.36 8.29
C ASN A 58 -1.79 11.35 7.14
N GLY A 59 -2.08 10.96 5.89
CA GLY A 59 -1.77 11.73 4.69
C GLY A 59 -0.31 11.69 4.22
N ALA A 60 0.53 10.81 4.78
CA ALA A 60 1.91 10.61 4.32
C ALA A 60 1.99 9.95 2.94
N ILE A 61 3.14 10.12 2.28
CA ILE A 61 3.46 9.49 1.00
C ILE A 61 4.33 8.26 1.25
N ILE A 62 3.99 7.15 0.62
CA ILE A 62 4.83 5.98 0.46
C ILE A 62 5.34 5.95 -0.99
N ASP A 63 6.60 6.30 -1.18
CA ASP A 63 7.31 6.19 -2.46
C ASP A 63 7.97 4.82 -2.56
N LEU A 64 7.44 3.97 -3.44
CA LEU A 64 7.90 2.59 -3.59
C LEU A 64 9.23 2.48 -4.34
N GLN A 65 9.78 3.58 -4.87
CA GLN A 65 11.09 3.66 -5.52
C GLN A 65 11.29 2.62 -6.64
N GLU A 66 10.28 2.45 -7.50
CA GLU A 66 10.25 1.42 -8.55
C GLU A 66 10.40 -0.01 -7.98
N GLY A 67 10.07 -0.20 -6.70
CA GLY A 67 10.03 -1.49 -6.05
C GLY A 67 8.78 -2.30 -6.41
N ASN A 68 8.71 -3.52 -5.86
CA ASN A 68 7.59 -4.42 -6.11
C ASN A 68 6.26 -3.86 -5.59
N GLY A 69 6.27 -3.22 -4.42
CA GLY A 69 5.09 -2.71 -3.73
C GLY A 69 5.01 -3.16 -2.28
N ILE A 70 3.85 -2.96 -1.67
CA ILE A 70 3.49 -3.63 -0.41
C ILE A 70 2.70 -4.89 -0.77
N TRP A 71 3.12 -6.05 -0.28
CA TRP A 71 2.48 -7.31 -0.60
C TRP A 71 2.18 -8.14 0.64
N ILE A 72 1.07 -8.86 0.57
CA ILE A 72 0.51 -9.66 1.64
C ILE A 72 0.19 -11.03 1.05
N TYR A 73 0.69 -12.05 1.72
CA TYR A 73 0.41 -13.45 1.39
C TYR A 73 0.04 -14.18 2.66
N ALA A 74 -1.06 -14.92 2.61
CA ALA A 74 -1.48 -15.83 3.67
C ALA A 74 -1.72 -17.23 3.09
N ASP A 75 -1.58 -18.26 3.90
CA ASP A 75 -1.97 -19.62 3.55
C ASP A 75 -2.76 -20.28 4.69
N GLU A 76 -3.13 -21.56 4.50
CA GLU A 76 -3.92 -22.33 5.47
C GLU A 76 -3.28 -22.42 6.88
N ASN A 77 -1.98 -22.16 7.00
CA ASN A 77 -1.24 -22.24 8.26
C ASN A 77 -0.87 -20.86 8.82
N ASN A 78 -0.81 -19.82 7.99
CA ASN A 78 -0.36 -18.49 8.36
C ASN A 78 -1.36 -17.45 7.84
N ALA A 79 -2.13 -16.87 8.77
CA ALA A 79 -3.06 -15.80 8.45
C ALA A 79 -2.29 -14.48 8.33
N ALA A 80 -2.54 -13.71 7.28
CA ALA A 80 -1.96 -12.38 7.11
C ALA A 80 -3.04 -11.36 6.75
N ASN A 81 -3.01 -10.22 7.46
CA ASN A 81 -3.93 -9.12 7.26
C ASN A 81 -3.18 -7.79 7.11
N LEU A 82 -3.66 -6.94 6.19
CA LEU A 82 -3.28 -5.53 6.14
C LEU A 82 -4.50 -4.64 6.03
N ASP A 83 -4.71 -3.83 7.06
CA ASP A 83 -5.59 -2.66 7.02
C ASP A 83 -4.74 -1.39 6.84
N ILE A 84 -5.04 -0.61 5.80
CA ILE A 84 -4.27 0.57 5.43
C ILE A 84 -5.17 1.77 5.14
N GLU A 85 -4.82 2.93 5.69
CA GLU A 85 -5.62 4.14 5.53
C GLU A 85 -4.84 5.43 5.37
N GLU A 86 -5.49 6.39 4.71
CA GLU A 86 -5.02 7.77 4.55
C GLU A 86 -3.64 7.89 3.87
N CYS A 87 -3.29 6.92 3.02
CA CYS A 87 -1.99 6.85 2.37
C CYS A 87 -2.01 7.41 0.95
N ILE A 88 -0.91 8.04 0.54
CA ILE A 88 -0.59 8.25 -0.88
C ILE A 88 0.51 7.27 -1.26
N ILE A 89 0.20 6.28 -2.10
CA ILE A 89 1.15 5.24 -2.54
C ILE A 89 1.51 5.49 -4.00
N THR A 90 2.81 5.56 -4.31
CA THR A 90 3.28 5.94 -5.65
C THR A 90 4.53 5.19 -6.07
N ASN A 91 4.83 5.28 -7.37
CA ASN A 91 6.13 4.96 -7.96
C ASN A 91 6.53 3.49 -7.76
N SER A 92 5.62 2.57 -8.08
CA SER A 92 5.91 1.13 -8.08
C SER A 92 6.21 0.61 -9.48
N LEU A 93 7.07 -0.40 -9.57
CA LEU A 93 7.32 -1.13 -10.82
C LEU A 93 6.29 -2.24 -11.06
N TYR A 94 5.76 -2.84 -10.00
CA TYR A 94 4.78 -3.94 -10.09
C TYR A 94 3.42 -3.56 -9.55
N TYR A 95 3.24 -3.40 -8.25
CA TYR A 95 1.95 -3.06 -7.66
C TYR A 95 2.11 -2.00 -6.58
N GLY A 96 1.09 -1.17 -6.37
CA GLY A 96 0.99 -0.37 -5.15
C GLY A 96 0.80 -1.31 -3.96
N LEU A 97 -0.28 -2.10 -4.03
CA LEU A 97 -0.65 -3.12 -3.06
C LEU A 97 -0.95 -4.46 -3.73
N SER A 98 -0.60 -5.58 -3.09
CA SER A 98 -0.93 -6.93 -3.57
C SER A 98 -1.44 -7.82 -2.43
N TYR A 99 -2.62 -8.41 -2.59
CA TYR A 99 -3.19 -9.39 -1.66
C TYR A 99 -3.28 -10.76 -2.36
N SER A 100 -2.69 -11.80 -1.77
CA SER A 100 -2.59 -13.15 -2.35
C SER A 100 -2.91 -14.26 -1.33
N GLY A 101 -3.10 -15.49 -1.80
CA GLY A 101 -3.43 -16.63 -0.94
C GLY A 101 -4.76 -16.45 -0.20
N GLU A 102 -4.77 -16.60 1.12
CA GLU A 102 -5.96 -16.38 1.99
C GLU A 102 -5.93 -15.01 2.70
N SER A 103 -5.14 -14.05 2.18
CA SER A 103 -4.93 -12.77 2.86
C SER A 103 -6.20 -11.92 2.91
N THR A 104 -6.30 -11.11 3.97
CA THR A 104 -7.45 -10.22 4.19
C THR A 104 -7.02 -8.78 4.40
N GLY A 105 -7.94 -7.83 4.26
CA GLY A 105 -7.64 -6.44 4.61
C GLY A 105 -8.66 -5.41 4.16
N SER A 106 -8.32 -4.16 4.43
CA SER A 106 -9.06 -3.00 3.98
C SER A 106 -8.15 -1.86 3.52
N ILE A 107 -8.62 -1.11 2.52
CA ILE A 107 -7.97 0.09 1.99
C ILE A 107 -8.97 1.25 2.10
N ASN A 108 -8.68 2.21 2.96
CA ASN A 108 -9.61 3.30 3.27
C ASN A 108 -8.96 4.67 3.05
N ASN A 109 -9.61 5.56 2.30
CA ASN A 109 -9.11 6.93 2.10
C ASN A 109 -7.70 6.99 1.48
N CYS A 110 -7.33 6.02 0.64
CA CYS A 110 -6.00 5.94 0.05
C CYS A 110 -5.99 6.42 -1.40
N ASN A 111 -4.85 6.98 -1.82
CA ASN A 111 -4.58 7.40 -3.19
C ASN A 111 -3.44 6.55 -3.74
N LEU A 112 -3.73 5.67 -4.70
CA LEU A 112 -2.75 4.87 -5.41
C LEU A 112 -2.52 5.48 -6.79
N ILE A 113 -1.43 6.26 -6.89
CA ILE A 113 -1.16 7.15 -8.02
C ILE A 113 0.16 6.78 -8.66
N ASN A 114 0.23 6.74 -10.00
CA ASN A 114 1.49 6.49 -10.72
C ASN A 114 2.20 5.21 -10.22
N THR A 115 1.42 4.16 -10.03
CA THR A 115 1.90 2.79 -9.81
C THR A 115 1.74 1.99 -11.09
N ASN A 116 2.37 0.83 -11.22
CA ASN A 116 2.09 -0.01 -12.38
C ASN A 116 0.67 -0.60 -12.30
N PHE A 117 0.41 -1.45 -11.31
CA PHE A 117 -0.94 -1.81 -10.88
C PHE A 117 -1.25 -1.10 -9.56
N GLY A 118 -2.42 -0.46 -9.40
CA GLY A 118 -2.81 0.12 -8.12
C GLY A 118 -2.93 -0.97 -7.05
N VAL A 119 -3.93 -1.84 -7.21
CA VAL A 119 -4.10 -3.04 -6.39
C VAL A 119 -4.14 -4.29 -7.26
N LYS A 120 -3.50 -5.36 -6.78
CA LYS A 120 -3.58 -6.68 -7.37
C LYS A 120 -4.11 -7.70 -6.37
N LEU A 121 -5.08 -8.50 -6.79
CA LEU A 121 -5.63 -9.61 -5.99
C LEU A 121 -5.36 -10.95 -6.67
N PHE A 122 -5.02 -11.94 -5.85
CA PHE A 122 -4.80 -13.33 -6.25
C PHE A 122 -5.50 -14.31 -5.30
N ASP A 123 -5.62 -15.56 -5.76
CA ASP A 123 -6.13 -16.72 -5.05
C ASP A 123 -7.48 -16.46 -4.36
N ASN A 124 -7.58 -16.66 -3.04
CA ASN A 124 -8.80 -16.55 -2.24
C ASN A 124 -8.79 -15.29 -1.37
N SER A 125 -8.03 -14.26 -1.74
CA SER A 125 -7.90 -13.03 -0.95
C SER A 125 -9.23 -12.29 -0.79
N ASN A 126 -9.41 -11.60 0.35
CA ASN A 126 -10.63 -10.88 0.66
C ASN A 126 -10.33 -9.42 1.06
N LEU A 127 -10.80 -8.48 0.25
CA LEU A 127 -10.44 -7.08 0.35
C LEU A 127 -11.66 -6.16 0.31
N ILE A 128 -11.67 -5.17 1.20
CA ILE A 128 -12.63 -4.07 1.19
C ILE A 128 -11.90 -2.78 0.80
N ILE A 129 -12.43 -2.04 -0.16
CA ILE A 129 -11.89 -0.75 -0.57
C ILE A 129 -12.96 0.32 -0.45
N ASN A 130 -12.64 1.38 0.26
CA ASN A 130 -13.57 2.49 0.48
C ASN A 130 -12.89 3.84 0.27
N ASN A 131 -13.63 4.75 -0.36
CA ASN A 131 -13.25 6.16 -0.53
C ASN A 131 -11.81 6.37 -1.03
N SER A 132 -11.39 5.58 -2.01
CA SER A 132 -9.99 5.57 -2.48
C SER A 132 -9.88 6.01 -3.95
N ILE A 133 -8.72 6.51 -4.34
CA ILE A 133 -8.43 7.01 -5.69
C ILE A 133 -7.36 6.15 -6.33
N PHE A 134 -7.62 5.67 -7.54
CA PHE A 134 -6.67 4.94 -8.38
C PHE A 134 -6.43 5.77 -9.64
N ALA A 135 -5.27 6.42 -9.75
CA ALA A 135 -5.03 7.37 -10.84
C ALA A 135 -3.67 7.24 -11.52
N SER A 136 -3.66 7.48 -12.83
CA SER A 136 -2.42 7.49 -13.63
C SER A 136 -1.59 6.21 -13.49
N ASN A 137 -2.24 5.07 -13.28
CA ASN A 137 -1.54 3.79 -13.16
C ASN A 137 -1.18 3.23 -14.54
N ASN A 138 0.04 2.74 -14.67
CA ASN A 138 0.64 2.42 -15.97
C ASN A 138 -0.01 1.21 -16.65
N SER A 139 -0.54 0.27 -15.88
CA SER A 139 -1.35 -0.85 -16.38
C SER A 139 -2.79 -0.68 -15.92
N MET A 140 -3.07 -0.87 -14.62
CA MET A 140 -4.45 -0.95 -14.14
C MET A 140 -4.65 -0.33 -12.77
N GLY A 141 -5.82 0.28 -12.54
CA GLY A 141 -6.23 0.73 -11.21
C GLY A 141 -6.35 -0.45 -10.23
N ILE A 142 -7.19 -1.42 -10.56
CA ILE A 142 -7.31 -2.68 -9.83
C ILE A 142 -7.26 -3.86 -10.80
N SER A 143 -6.65 -4.97 -10.39
CA SER A 143 -6.66 -6.21 -11.16
C SER A 143 -6.88 -7.44 -10.29
N ILE A 144 -7.77 -8.32 -10.75
CA ILE A 144 -8.07 -9.61 -10.12
C ILE A 144 -7.51 -10.72 -11.01
N TYR A 145 -6.58 -11.51 -10.47
CA TYR A 145 -5.81 -12.52 -11.19
C TYR A 145 -6.10 -13.95 -10.70
N THR A 146 -7.38 -14.27 -10.49
CA THR A 146 -7.95 -15.61 -10.22
C THR A 146 -9.49 -15.46 -10.16
N GLU A 147 -10.24 -16.56 -10.08
CA GLU A 147 -11.71 -16.52 -9.97
C GLU A 147 -12.24 -16.38 -8.53
N ASN A 148 -11.39 -16.61 -7.53
CA ASN A 148 -11.83 -16.72 -6.13
C ASN A 148 -11.67 -15.47 -5.23
N PRO A 149 -10.99 -14.36 -5.59
CA PRO A 149 -10.88 -13.24 -4.69
C PRO A 149 -12.25 -12.59 -4.44
N ILE A 150 -12.47 -12.14 -3.20
CA ILE A 150 -13.63 -11.35 -2.82
C ILE A 150 -13.18 -9.89 -2.73
N LEU A 151 -13.80 -9.03 -3.54
CA LEU A 151 -13.50 -7.61 -3.57
C LEU A 151 -14.79 -6.78 -3.45
N ASN A 152 -14.86 -5.95 -2.41
CA ASN A 152 -15.95 -4.99 -2.22
C ASN A 152 -15.42 -3.56 -2.34
N ILE A 153 -15.84 -2.82 -3.37
CA ILE A 153 -15.41 -1.43 -3.60
C ILE A 153 -16.59 -0.48 -3.40
N SER A 154 -16.37 0.61 -2.68
CA SER A 154 -17.35 1.68 -2.48
C SER A 154 -16.70 3.06 -2.53
N TYR A 155 -17.46 4.06 -3.02
CA TYR A 155 -17.07 5.48 -3.05
C TYR A 155 -15.69 5.78 -3.65
N SER A 156 -15.19 4.93 -4.55
CA SER A 156 -13.82 5.03 -5.09
C SER A 156 -13.81 5.58 -6.51
N LEU A 157 -12.73 6.28 -6.86
CA LEU A 157 -12.54 6.96 -8.14
C LEU A 157 -11.39 6.34 -8.93
N PHE A 158 -11.60 6.18 -10.23
CA PHE A 158 -10.58 5.73 -11.18
C PHE A 158 -10.39 6.81 -12.25
N TRP A 159 -9.15 7.24 -12.50
CA TRP A 159 -8.85 8.37 -13.38
C TRP A 159 -7.53 8.17 -14.13
N GLU A 160 -7.51 8.29 -15.46
CA GLU A 160 -6.30 8.22 -16.32
C GLU A 160 -5.38 7.00 -16.07
N ASN A 161 -5.92 5.87 -15.62
CA ASN A 161 -5.20 4.61 -15.70
C ASN A 161 -5.16 4.13 -17.15
N GLU A 162 -4.19 3.29 -17.54
CA GLU A 162 -4.27 2.60 -18.85
C GLU A 162 -5.57 1.78 -18.93
N ASP A 163 -5.95 1.09 -17.85
CA ASP A 163 -7.30 0.57 -17.63
C ASP A 163 -7.73 0.71 -16.16
N ASN A 164 -9.03 0.78 -15.90
CA ASN A 164 -9.54 0.97 -14.54
C ASN A 164 -9.62 -0.34 -13.76
N HIS A 165 -10.11 -1.41 -14.39
CA HIS A 165 -10.30 -2.71 -13.73
C HIS A 165 -10.07 -3.88 -14.69
N LEU A 166 -9.29 -4.88 -14.26
CA LEU A 166 -9.34 -6.23 -14.83
C LEU A 166 -10.12 -7.15 -13.93
N GLU A 167 -11.15 -7.74 -14.48
CA GLU A 167 -11.66 -9.01 -14.02
C GLU A 167 -11.13 -10.06 -14.99
N ASN A 168 -10.34 -11.01 -14.52
CA ASN A 168 -9.92 -12.11 -15.37
C ASN A 168 -11.17 -12.94 -15.71
N CYS A 169 -11.80 -12.69 -16.86
CA CYS A 169 -12.80 -13.59 -17.40
C CYS A 169 -12.09 -14.92 -17.72
N PRO A 170 -12.45 -16.04 -17.06
CA PRO A 170 -11.91 -17.32 -17.44
C PRO A 170 -12.37 -17.66 -18.85
N GLY A 171 -11.40 -17.97 -19.72
CA GLY A 171 -11.68 -18.66 -20.98
C GLY A 171 -12.18 -20.07 -20.73
#